data_AF-A0AA42EFZ5-F1
#
_entry.id   AF-A0AA42EFZ5-F1
#
_cell.length_a   1.000
_cell.length_b   1.000
_cell.length_c   1.000
_cell.angle_alpha   90.00
_cell.angle_beta   90.00
_cell.angle_gamma   90.00
#
_symmetry.space_group_name_H-M   'P 1'
#
loop_
_entity.id
_entity.type
_entity.pdbx_description
1 polymer ?
#
loop_
_entity_poly.entity_id
_entity_poly.type
_entity_poly.pdbx_seq_one_letter_code
_entity_poly.pdbx_strand_id
1 'polypeptide(L)' 'MQHELTLEENLKNLRTLLDNHYIKKGLMYYNHHRTHQGKMCCGRTPMETLLDGKRIWAEKYLSSN' A
#
# COMPACT_ATOMS: atom_id res chain seq x y z
N MET A 1 22.82 -23.81 5.14
CA MET A 1 22.57 -23.87 6.59
C MET A 1 22.73 -22.52 7.29
N GLN A 2 23.93 -21.97 7.54
CA GLN A 2 24.09 -20.67 8.25
C GLN A 2 23.51 -19.45 7.47
N HIS A 3 23.65 -19.43 6.14
CA HIS A 3 23.05 -18.39 5.29
C HIS A 3 21.52 -18.47 5.16
N GLU A 4 20.94 -19.64 5.44
CA GLU A 4 19.51 -19.90 5.29
C GLU A 4 18.78 -19.54 6.58
N LEU A 5 19.40 -19.85 7.74
CA LEU A 5 18.95 -19.40 9.05
C LEU A 5 18.94 -17.86 9.19
N THR A 6 19.89 -17.17 8.55
CA THR A 6 19.94 -15.71 8.54
C THR A 6 18.87 -15.08 7.65
N LEU A 7 18.46 -15.72 6.56
CA LEU A 7 17.35 -15.25 5.72
C LEU A 7 16.02 -15.33 6.48
N GLU A 8 15.75 -16.46 7.14
CA GLU A 8 14.52 -16.65 7.93
C GLU A 8 14.41 -15.65 9.08
N GLU A 9 15.51 -15.42 9.80
CA GLU A 9 15.59 -14.41 10.86
C GLU A 9 15.30 -13.00 10.31
N ASN A 10 15.89 -12.66 9.15
CA ASN A 10 15.67 -11.37 8.48
C ASN A 10 14.22 -11.19 8.03
N LEU A 11 13.59 -12.23 7.48
CA LEU A 11 12.17 -12.19 7.09
C LEU A 11 11.26 -12.03 8.31
N LYS A 12 11.56 -12.70 9.41
CA LYS A 12 10.82 -12.58 10.67
C LYS A 12 10.96 -11.19 11.30
N ASN A 13 12.15 -10.61 11.24
CA ASN A 13 12.40 -9.25 11.71
C ASN A 13 11.69 -8.22 10.84
N LEU A 14 11.73 -8.37 9.52
CA LEU A 14 10.96 -7.53 8.59
C LEU A 14 9.47 -7.64 8.87
N ARG A 15 8.95 -8.85 9.08
CA ARG A 15 7.55 -9.10 9.42
C ARG A 15 7.17 -8.41 10.73
N THR A 16 7.99 -8.52 11.75
CA THR A 16 7.74 -7.90 13.06
C THR A 16 7.75 -6.37 12.97
N LEU A 17 8.67 -5.80 12.19
CA LEU A 17 8.69 -4.36 11.91
C LEU A 17 7.42 -3.90 11.17
N LEU A 18 6.97 -4.66 10.16
CA LEU A 18 5.72 -4.39 9.45
C LEU A 18 4.49 -4.59 10.34
N ASP A 19 4.55 -5.50 11.31
CA ASP A 19 3.49 -5.77 12.26
C ASP A 19 3.43 -4.77 13.42
N ASN A 20 4.41 -3.87 13.52
CA ASN A 20 4.44 -2.81 14.52
C ASN A 20 3.14 -1.97 14.46
N HIS A 21 2.40 -1.97 15.58
CA HIS A 21 1.09 -1.32 15.71
C HIS A 21 1.12 0.17 15.34
N TYR A 22 2.20 0.88 15.67
CA TYR A 22 2.34 2.30 15.34
C TYR A 22 2.47 2.51 13.82
N ILE A 23 3.29 1.69 13.15
CA ILE A 23 3.47 1.75 11.70
C ILE A 23 2.15 1.41 10.99
N LYS A 24 1.48 0.34 11.41
CA LYS A 24 0.15 -0.03 10.88
C LYS A 24 -0.85 1.10 10.99
N LYS A 25 -0.96 1.73 12.16
CA LYS A 25 -1.89 2.84 12.40
C LYS A 25 -1.54 4.06 11.55
N GLY A 26 -0.26 4.40 11.44
CA GLY A 26 0.22 5.48 10.59
C GLY A 26 -0.12 5.26 9.12
N LEU A 27 0.11 4.05 8.60
CA LEU A 27 -0.24 3.67 7.23
C LEU A 27 -1.75 3.70 6.98
N MET A 28 -2.55 3.18 7.91
CA MET A 28 -4.02 3.25 7.85
C MET A 28 -4.51 4.70 7.74
N TYR A 29 -4.02 5.58 8.62
CA TYR A 29 -4.38 6.99 8.60
C TYR A 29 -3.94 7.66 7.29
N TYR A 30 -2.70 7.44 6.85
CA TYR A 30 -2.20 8.00 5.60
C TYR A 30 -3.05 7.57 4.41
N ASN A 31 -3.36 6.27 4.30
CA ASN A 31 -4.04 5.70 3.15
C ASN A 31 -5.52 6.07 3.07
N HIS A 32 -6.21 6.21 4.20
CA HIS A 32 -7.67 6.36 4.25
C HIS A 32 -8.19 7.67 4.83
N HIS A 33 -7.36 8.47 5.48
CA HIS A 33 -7.82 9.70 6.16
C HIS A 33 -7.03 10.94 5.71
N ARG A 34 -5.76 10.78 5.35
CA ARG A 34 -4.96 11.91 4.87
C ARG A 34 -5.38 12.26 3.44
N THR A 35 -6.14 13.33 3.29
CA THR A 35 -6.42 13.93 1.99
C THR A 35 -5.17 14.68 1.49
N HIS A 36 -4.90 14.63 0.19
CA HIS A 36 -3.80 15.41 -0.41
C HIS A 36 -4.36 16.42 -1.41
N GLN A 37 -3.91 17.67 -1.32
CA GLN A 37 -4.22 18.71 -2.31
C GLN A 37 -3.35 18.60 -3.60
N GLY A 38 -2.89 17.39 -3.92
CA GLY A 38 -2.20 17.14 -5.18
C GLY A 38 -3.18 17.16 -6.35
N LYS A 39 -2.74 17.66 -7.52
CA LYS A 39 -3.56 17.75 -8.75
C LYS A 39 -4.22 16.42 -9.16
N MET A 40 -3.60 15.29 -8.80
CA MET A 40 -4.13 13.94 -9.08
C MET A 40 -5.11 13.45 -8.01
N CYS A 41 -4.85 13.81 -6.76
CA CYS A 41 -5.67 13.38 -5.63
C CYS A 41 -6.96 14.20 -5.55
N CYS A 42 -6.96 15.48 -5.93
CA CYS A 42 -8.16 16.34 -5.92
C CYS A 42 -8.87 16.36 -4.55
N GLY A 43 -8.10 16.31 -3.46
CA GLY A 43 -8.65 16.20 -2.10
C GLY A 43 -9.08 14.78 -1.69
N ARG A 44 -8.99 13.79 -2.58
CA ARG A 44 -9.19 12.37 -2.23
C ARG A 44 -8.01 11.83 -1.44
N THR A 45 -8.29 10.78 -0.69
CA THR A 45 -7.29 9.96 -0.01
C THR A 45 -6.51 9.11 -1.02
N PRO A 46 -5.31 8.61 -0.65
CA PRO A 46 -4.57 7.69 -1.50
C PRO A 46 -5.38 6.45 -1.91
N MET A 47 -6.19 5.87 -1.02
CA MET A 47 -6.99 4.68 -1.34
C MET A 47 -8.12 4.97 -2.32
N GLU A 48 -8.81 6.09 -2.18
CA GLU A 48 -9.82 6.50 -3.16
C GLU A 48 -9.20 6.72 -4.55
N THR A 49 -8.01 7.32 -4.60
CA THR A 49 -7.26 7.51 -5.85
C THR A 49 -6.85 6.17 -6.47
N LEU A 50 -6.40 5.21 -5.65
CA LEU A 50 -6.01 3.87 -6.10
C LEU A 50 -7.20 3.09 -6.68
N LEU A 51 -8.35 3.11 -6.00
CA LEU A 51 -9.54 2.39 -6.44
C LEU A 51 -10.08 2.95 -7.77
N ASP A 52 -10.06 4.27 -7.93
CA ASP A 52 -10.42 4.92 -9.19
C ASP A 52 -9.47 4.53 -10.34
N GLY A 53 -8.16 4.53 -10.08
CA GLY A 53 -7.15 4.08 -11.04
C GLY A 53 -7.33 2.60 -11.43
N LYS A 54 -7.65 1.73 -10.46
CA LYS A 54 -7.91 0.30 -10.71
C LYS A 54 -9.13 0.10 -11.62
N ARG A 55 -10.20 0.87 -11.41
CA ARG A 55 -11.39 0.85 -12.27
C ARG A 55 -11.04 1.27 -13.70
N ILE A 56 -10.35 2.39 -13.88
CA ILE A 56 -9.92 2.89 -15.19
C ILE A 56 -9.05 1.86 -15.91
N TRP A 57 -8.14 1.21 -15.19
CA TRP A 57 -7.31 0.14 -15.75
C TRP A 57 -8.17 -1.04 -16.24
N ALA A 58 -9.12 -1.50 -15.43
CA ALA A 58 -10.02 -2.61 -15.78
C ALA A 58 -10.89 -2.26 -17.01
N GLU A 59 -11.43 -1.04 -17.07
CA GLU A 59 -12.19 -0.55 -18.23
C GLU A 59 -11.35 -0.57 -19.51
N LYS A 60 -10.10 -0.09 -19.47
CA LYS A 60 -9.20 -0.14 -20.61
C LYS A 60 -8.83 -1.56 -21.02
N TYR A 61 -8.58 -2.43 -20.04
CA TYR A 61 -8.22 -3.82 -20.31
C TYR A 61 -9.38 -4.62 -20.92
N LEU A 62 -10.59 -4.44 -20.42
CA LEU A 62 -11.79 -5.14 -20.89
C LEU A 62 -12.38 -4.56 -22.18
N SER A 63 -12.18 -3.28 -22.47
CA SER A 63 -12.60 -2.65 -23.74
C SER A 63 -11.61 -2.88 -24.90
N SER A 64 -10.42 -3.39 -24.61
CA SER A 64 -9.38 -3.69 -25.60
C SER A 64 -9.29 -5.19 -25.96
N ASN A 65 -10.16 -6.03 -25.39
CA ASN A 65 -10.31 -7.46 -25.67
C ASN A 65 -11.68 -7.71 -26.32
#